data_AF-A0A2N3HU77-F1
#
_entry.id   AF-A0A2N3HU77-F1
#
_cell.length_a   1.000
_cell.length_b   1.000
_cell.length_c   1.000
_cell.angle_alpha   90.00
_cell.angle_beta   90.00
_cell.angle_gamma   90.00
#
_symmetry.space_group_name_H-M   'P 1'
#
loop_
_entity.id
_entity.type
_entity.pdbx_description
1 polymer ?
#
loop_
_entity_poly.entity_id
_entity_poly.type
_entity_poly.pdbx_seq_one_letter_code
_entity_poly.pdbx_strand_id
1 'polypeptide(L)'
;MQKNNLVSLLLVFLTTLCFVSCEYDTIEVDQIVIPPDQEISFSADIVPIFTSNCINCHDGGINPDLRASNAYNALTNGYIDTDNPENSEIYKVLLEGSHSTRASATEKQLLLEWITRGANDN
;
A
#
# COMPACT_ATOMS: atom_id res chain seq x y z
N MET A 1 -34.12 -51.67 -23.87
CA MET A 1 -32.66 -51.67 -23.59
C MET A 1 -32.12 -50.24 -23.38
N GLN A 2 -32.79 -49.38 -22.59
CA GLN A 2 -32.37 -47.97 -22.41
C GLN A 2 -32.04 -47.58 -20.96
N LYS A 3 -32.36 -48.44 -19.97
CA LYS A 3 -32.18 -48.13 -18.54
C LYS A 3 -30.70 -48.05 -18.13
N ASN A 4 -29.84 -48.89 -18.69
CA ASN A 4 -28.40 -48.92 -18.35
C ASN A 4 -27.65 -47.67 -18.86
N ASN A 5 -28.07 -47.11 -20.00
CA ASN A 5 -27.45 -45.90 -20.56
C ASN A 5 -27.86 -44.64 -19.78
N LEU A 6 -29.10 -44.61 -19.27
CA LEU A 6 -29.58 -43.53 -18.40
C LEU A 6 -28.86 -43.52 -17.05
N VAL A 7 -28.63 -44.70 -16.46
CA VAL A 7 -27.88 -44.83 -15.19
C VAL A 7 -26.42 -44.42 -15.38
N SER A 8 -25.77 -44.83 -16.49
CA SER A 8 -24.41 -44.36 -16.82
C SER A 8 -24.34 -42.85 -17.05
N LEU A 9 -25.33 -42.25 -17.74
CA LEU A 9 -25.35 -40.79 -17.94
C LEU A 9 -25.50 -40.05 -16.60
N LEU A 10 -26.33 -40.57 -15.69
CA LEU A 10 -26.54 -39.97 -14.37
C LEU A 10 -25.27 -40.05 -13.50
N LEU A 11 -24.53 -41.16 -13.58
CA LEU A 11 -23.26 -41.38 -12.88
C LEU A 11 -22.14 -40.47 -13.42
N VAL A 12 -22.07 -40.27 -14.73
CA VAL A 12 -21.11 -39.35 -15.36
C VAL A 12 -21.44 -37.90 -15.01
N PHE A 13 -22.72 -37.53 -14.98
CA PHE A 13 -23.15 -36.18 -14.60
C PHE A 13 -22.88 -35.90 -13.11
N LEU A 14 -23.13 -36.88 -12.23
CA LEU A 14 -22.89 -36.74 -10.79
C LEU A 14 -21.38 -36.67 -10.45
N THR A 15 -20.52 -37.31 -11.24
CA THR A 15 -19.06 -37.26 -11.05
C THR A 15 -18.44 -35.96 -11.58
N THR A 16 -18.99 -35.35 -12.64
CA THR A 16 -18.51 -34.03 -13.12
C THR A 16 -18.87 -32.88 -12.17
N LEU A 17 -19.97 -33.00 -11.41
CA LEU A 17 -20.38 -32.03 -10.38
C LEU A 17 -19.38 -31.92 -9.21
N CYS A 18 -18.55 -32.93 -8.96
CA CYS A 18 -17.58 -32.92 -7.86
C CYS A 18 -16.29 -32.14 -8.15
N PHE A 19 -16.01 -31.75 -9.40
CA PHE A 19 -14.76 -31.07 -9.79
C PHE A 19 -14.84 -29.54 -9.80
N VAL A 20 -15.98 -28.94 -9.44
CA VAL A 20 -16.23 -27.49 -9.58
C VAL A 20 -16.02 -26.72 -8.26
N SER A 21 -15.62 -27.36 -7.17
CA SER A 21 -15.56 -26.72 -5.83
C SER A 21 -14.18 -26.20 -5.40
N CYS A 22 -13.32 -25.81 -6.34
CA CYS A 22 -12.17 -24.97 -5.97
C CYS A 22 -12.67 -23.54 -5.73
N GLU A 23 -13.13 -23.28 -4.51
CA GLU A 23 -13.35 -21.92 -4.03
C GLU A 23 -11.97 -21.37 -3.61
N TYR A 24 -11.50 -20.37 -4.35
CA TYR A 24 -10.34 -19.59 -3.93
C TYR A 24 -10.83 -18.64 -2.85
N ASP A 25 -10.41 -18.86 -1.60
CA ASP A 25 -10.55 -17.85 -0.56
C ASP A 25 -9.78 -16.60 -1.02
N THR A 26 -10.53 -15.58 -1.44
CA THR A 26 -9.96 -14.24 -1.56
C THR A 26 -9.66 -13.78 -0.15
N ILE A 27 -8.38 -13.72 0.21
CA ILE A 27 -7.96 -13.00 1.40
C ILE A 27 -8.31 -11.54 1.13
N GLU A 28 -9.40 -11.08 1.73
CA GLU A 28 -9.66 -9.65 1.87
C GLU A 28 -8.52 -9.11 2.72
N VAL A 29 -7.50 -8.55 2.06
CA VAL A 29 -6.47 -7.80 2.74
C VAL A 29 -7.19 -6.59 3.31
N ASP A 30 -7.40 -6.59 4.62
CA ASP A 30 -7.97 -5.46 5.34
C ASP A 30 -7.29 -4.18 4.83
N GLN A 31 -8.07 -3.32 4.18
CA GLN A 31 -7.57 -2.02 3.76
C GLN A 31 -7.11 -1.28 5.01
N ILE A 32 -5.87 -0.79 5.00
CA ILE A 32 -5.38 0.03 6.11
C ILE A 32 -6.10 1.37 6.00
N VAL A 33 -7.14 1.56 6.82
CA VAL A 33 -7.92 2.80 6.86
C VAL A 33 -7.44 3.65 8.03
N ILE A 34 -6.89 4.83 7.73
CA ILE A 34 -6.61 5.84 8.75
C ILE A 34 -7.92 6.60 9.01
N PRO A 35 -8.42 6.65 10.26
CA PRO A 35 -9.65 7.38 10.57
C PRO A 35 -9.61 8.83 10.09
N PRO A 36 -10.71 9.38 9.57
CA PRO A 36 -10.74 10.74 9.03
C PRO A 36 -10.54 11.82 10.11
N ASP A 37 -10.86 11.50 11.36
CA ASP A 37 -10.73 12.36 12.54
C ASP A 37 -9.38 12.22 13.26
N GLN A 38 -8.58 11.19 12.93
CA GLN A 38 -7.23 11.05 13.45
C GLN A 38 -6.35 12.15 12.86
N GLU A 39 -5.77 13.01 13.70
CA GLU A 39 -4.75 13.97 13.24
C GLU A 39 -3.50 13.21 12.79
N ILE A 40 -2.88 13.66 11.69
CA ILE A 40 -1.57 13.18 11.24
C ILE A 40 -0.61 14.36 11.38
N SER A 41 0.38 14.21 12.25
CA SER A 41 1.43 15.19 12.48
C SER A 41 2.64 14.87 11.62
N PHE A 42 3.17 15.87 10.90
CA PHE A 42 4.42 15.67 10.17
C PHE A 42 5.55 15.27 11.11
N SER A 43 5.68 15.97 12.23
CA SER A 43 6.79 15.77 13.18
C SER A 43 6.66 14.47 13.97
N ALA A 44 5.45 14.07 14.38
CA ALA A 44 5.22 12.90 15.22
C ALA A 44 4.93 11.61 14.45
N ASP A 45 4.38 11.69 13.24
CA ASP A 45 3.96 10.50 12.49
C ASP A 45 4.80 10.27 11.23
N ILE A 46 5.17 11.31 10.49
CA ILE A 46 5.86 11.17 9.20
C ILE A 46 7.38 11.14 9.36
N VAL A 47 7.96 12.05 10.15
CA VAL A 47 9.40 12.09 10.40
C VAL A 47 9.95 10.76 10.98
N PRO A 48 9.27 10.07 11.92
CA PRO A 48 9.74 8.78 12.41
C PRO A 48 9.93 7.71 11.33
N ILE A 49 9.09 7.71 10.29
CA ILE A 49 9.24 6.82 9.13
C ILE A 49 10.59 7.06 8.46
N PHE A 50 10.93 8.33 8.21
CA PHE A 50 12.20 8.68 7.57
C PHE A 50 13.40 8.37 8.46
N THR A 51 13.33 8.72 9.75
CA THR A 51 14.44 8.48 10.69
C THR A 51 14.74 7.00 10.88
N SER A 52 13.73 6.14 10.78
CA SER A 52 13.90 4.69 10.92
C SER A 52 14.42 4.03 9.64
N ASN A 53 13.96 4.52 8.49
CA ASN A 53 14.07 3.75 7.25
C ASN A 53 14.93 4.39 6.15
N CYS A 54 15.08 5.72 6.14
CA CYS A 54 15.53 6.47 4.97
C CYS A 54 16.83 7.25 5.20
N ILE A 55 17.02 7.83 6.40
CA ILE A 55 18.14 8.75 6.66
C ILE A 55 19.51 8.10 6.54
N ASN A 56 19.64 6.77 6.61
CA ASN A 56 20.92 6.09 6.37
C ASN A 56 21.50 6.34 4.97
N CYS A 57 20.66 6.72 4.01
CA CYS A 57 21.09 7.15 2.69
C CYS A 57 20.72 8.62 2.42
N HIS A 58 19.57 9.08 2.91
CA HIS A 58 19.03 10.43 2.72
C HIS A 58 19.35 11.37 3.90
N ASP A 59 20.60 11.41 4.33
CA ASP A 59 21.10 12.27 5.42
C ASP A 59 21.57 13.66 4.96
N GLY A 60 21.24 14.05 3.73
CA GLY A 60 21.76 15.24 3.06
C GLY A 60 22.96 14.99 2.15
N GLY A 61 23.50 13.77 2.11
CA GLY A 61 24.47 13.35 1.08
C GLY A 61 23.84 13.13 -0.30
N ILE A 62 22.54 12.77 -0.33
CA ILE A 62 21.73 12.65 -1.55
C ILE A 62 20.37 13.33 -1.33
N ASN A 63 19.76 13.78 -2.42
CA ASN A 63 18.42 14.39 -2.38
C ASN A 63 17.31 13.32 -2.44
N PRO A 64 16.15 13.56 -1.78
CA PRO A 64 15.90 14.63 -0.81
C PRO A 64 16.67 14.40 0.51
N ASP A 65 16.94 15.46 1.25
CA ASP A 65 17.43 15.37 2.63
C ASP A 65 16.26 15.11 3.57
N LEU A 66 16.19 13.89 4.11
CA LEU A 66 15.08 13.42 4.93
C LEU A 66 15.37 13.50 6.44
N ARG A 67 16.43 14.21 6.84
CA ARG A 67 16.64 14.53 8.26
C ARG A 67 15.50 15.42 8.75
N ALA A 68 15.07 15.21 10.00
CA ALA A 68 13.92 15.89 10.59
C ALA A 68 13.91 17.42 10.36
N SER A 69 15.07 18.08 10.45
CA SER A 69 15.20 19.53 10.26
C SER A 69 14.97 20.03 8.83
N ASN A 70 15.09 19.15 7.83
CA ASN A 70 15.07 19.51 6.41
C ASN A 70 13.95 18.82 5.63
N ALA A 71 13.44 17.68 6.12
CA ALA A 71 12.53 16.79 5.41
C ALA A 71 11.29 17.53 4.85
N TYR A 72 10.65 18.38 5.64
CA TYR A 72 9.45 19.10 5.19
C TYR A 72 9.73 19.97 3.94
N ASN A 73 10.72 20.84 4.04
CA ASN A 73 11.12 21.73 2.95
C ASN A 73 11.68 20.96 1.76
N ALA A 74 12.42 19.86 2.01
CA ALA A 74 12.95 19.02 0.94
C ALA A 74 11.82 18.37 0.14
N LEU A 75 10.78 17.87 0.81
CA LEU A 75 9.67 17.16 0.16
C LEU A 75 8.70 18.11 -0.55
N THR A 76 8.33 19.22 0.08
CA THR A 76 7.40 20.20 -0.51
C THR A 76 8.01 20.95 -1.70
N ASN A 77 9.35 20.89 -1.86
CA ASN A 77 10.05 21.42 -3.02
C ASN A 77 10.19 20.40 -4.17
N GLY A 78 9.11 19.67 -4.48
CA GLY A 78 9.00 18.89 -5.73
C GLY A 78 8.86 17.38 -5.60
N TYR A 79 8.70 16.82 -4.40
CA TYR A 79 8.47 15.38 -4.21
C TYR A 79 7.03 15.03 -3.83
N ILE A 80 6.21 16.04 -3.55
CA ILE A 80 4.79 15.92 -3.17
C ILE A 80 3.92 16.62 -4.20
N ASP A 81 2.81 15.96 -4.55
CA ASP A 81 1.68 16.51 -5.31
C ASP A 81 0.42 16.34 -4.44
N THR A 82 -0.05 17.42 -3.83
CA THR A 82 -1.27 17.39 -3.00
C THR A 82 -2.56 17.33 -3.82
N ASP A 83 -2.51 17.71 -5.10
CA ASP A 83 -3.67 17.62 -6.00
C ASP A 83 -3.85 16.18 -6.49
N ASN A 84 -2.74 15.43 -6.64
CA ASN A 84 -2.73 14.01 -6.98
C ASN A 84 -1.79 13.23 -6.05
N PRO A 85 -2.20 12.93 -4.79
CA PRO A 85 -1.35 12.31 -3.78
C PRO A 85 -0.62 11.04 -4.24
N GLU A 86 -1.30 10.15 -4.97
CA GLU A 86 -0.72 8.91 -5.49
C GLU A 86 0.39 9.14 -6.55
N ASN A 87 0.40 10.32 -7.20
CA ASN A 87 1.43 10.69 -8.17
C ASN A 87 2.66 11.34 -7.53
N SER A 88 2.62 11.61 -6.22
CA SER A 88 3.76 12.13 -5.47
C SER A 88 4.97 11.22 -5.63
N GLU A 89 6.12 11.79 -5.99
CA GLU A 89 7.35 11.02 -6.20
C GLU A 89 7.74 10.24 -4.95
N ILE A 90 7.63 10.86 -3.76
CA ILE A 90 7.94 10.20 -2.48
C ILE A 90 7.07 8.97 -2.22
N TYR A 91 5.84 8.93 -2.75
CA TYR A 91 4.95 7.78 -2.59
C TYR A 91 5.22 6.71 -3.64
N LYS A 92 5.33 7.08 -4.92
CA LYS A 92 5.56 6.12 -6.03
C LYS A 92 6.83 5.31 -5.83
N VAL A 93 7.92 5.92 -5.35
CA VAL A 93 9.18 5.20 -5.11
C VAL A 93 9.01 4.09 -4.07
N LEU A 94 8.04 4.19 -3.16
CA LEU A 94 7.76 3.15 -2.16
C LEU A 94 6.91 2.00 -2.71
N LEU A 95 6.40 2.09 -3.95
CA LEU A 95 5.56 1.05 -4.53
C LEU A 95 6.37 -0.04 -5.23
N GLU A 96 7.55 0.30 -5.76
CA GLU A 96 8.35 -0.62 -6.57
C GLU A 96 9.86 -0.44 -6.38
N GLY A 97 10.64 -1.35 -6.97
CA GLY A 97 12.11 -1.28 -6.92
C GLY A 97 12.72 -1.45 -5.53
N SER A 98 13.90 -0.87 -5.32
CA SER A 98 14.70 -1.03 -4.10
C SER A 98 14.13 -0.34 -2.85
N HIS A 99 13.18 0.57 -3.04
CA HIS A 99 12.51 1.30 -1.96
C HIS A 99 11.20 0.65 -1.52
N SER A 100 10.67 -0.31 -2.30
CA SER A 100 9.41 -1.00 -2.01
C SER A 100 9.33 -1.69 -0.65
N THR A 101 10.47 -2.11 -0.09
CA THR A 101 10.57 -2.78 1.21
C THR A 101 11.04 -1.87 2.34
N ARG A 102 11.25 -0.57 2.07
CA ARG A 102 11.77 0.40 3.06
C ARG A 102 10.71 0.90 4.02
N ALA A 103 9.44 0.83 3.65
CA ALA A 103 8.31 1.17 4.50
C ALA A 103 7.30 0.02 4.49
N SER A 104 6.69 -0.24 5.64
CA SER A 104 5.54 -1.13 5.77
C SER A 104 4.33 -0.59 5.01
N ALA A 105 3.34 -1.44 4.76
CA ALA A 105 2.08 -1.01 4.15
C ALA A 105 1.40 0.12 4.95
N THR A 106 1.46 0.04 6.29
CA THR A 106 0.90 1.06 7.18
C THR A 106 1.61 2.40 7.05
N GLU A 107 2.94 2.41 7.01
CA GLU A 107 3.73 3.64 6.85
C GLU A 107 3.49 4.28 5.47
N LYS A 108 3.38 3.47 4.41
CA LYS A 108 3.03 3.96 3.07
C LYS A 108 1.65 4.61 3.06
N GLN A 109 0.66 3.97 3.69
CA GLN A 109 -0.69 4.51 3.78
C GLN A 109 -0.71 5.80 4.61
N LEU A 110 0.02 5.85 5.72
CA LEU A 110 0.10 7.05 6.57
C LEU A 110 0.73 8.23 5.82
N LEU A 111 1.79 7.98 5.04
CA LEU A 111 2.41 8.98 4.16
C LEU A 111 1.44 9.47 3.08
N LEU A 112 0.75 8.55 2.40
CA LEU A 112 -0.24 8.91 1.37
C LEU A 112 -1.38 9.73 1.96
N GLU A 113 -1.88 9.34 3.13
CA GLU A 113 -2.97 10.03 3.82
C GLU A 113 -2.53 11.44 4.26
N TRP A 114 -1.32 11.59 4.79
CA TRP A 114 -0.77 12.91 5.11
C TRP A 114 -0.70 13.83 3.89
N ILE A 115 -0.26 13.32 2.73
CA ILE A 115 -0.25 14.07 1.47
C ILE A 115 -1.67 14.45 1.05
N THR A 116 -2.59 13.48 1.13
CA THR A 116 -4.01 13.65 0.80
C THR A 116 -4.67 14.74 1.64
N ARG A 117 -4.24 14.90 2.89
CA ARG A 117 -4.73 15.92 3.83
C ARG A 117 -3.99 17.26 3.73
N GLY A 118 -3.23 17.47 2.66
CA GLY A 118 -2.56 18.74 2.35
C GLY A 118 -1.12 18.85 2.85
N ALA A 119 -0.53 17.75 3.32
CA ALA A 119 0.88 17.69 3.74
C ALA A 119 1.28 18.81 4.72
N ASN A 120 0.51 19.00 5.81
CA ASN A 120 0.75 20.08 6.78
C ASN A 120 2.02 19.84 7.62
N ASP A 121 2.69 20.93 8.02
CA ASP A 121 3.80 20.95 8.99
C ASP A 121 3.27 21.28 10.40
N ASN A 122 2.86 20.25 11.16
CA ASN A 122 2.22 20.35 12.47
C ASN A 122 2.89 19.48 13.56
#